data_AF-F0G7U2-F1
#
_entry.id   AF-F0G7U2-F1
#
_cell.length_a   1.000
_cell.length_b   1.000
_cell.length_c   1.000
_cell.angle_alpha   90.00
_cell.angle_beta   90.00
_cell.angle_gamma   90.00
#
_symmetry.space_group_name_H-M   'P 1'
#
loop_
_entity.id
_entity.type
_entity.pdbx_description
1 polymer ?
#
loop_
_entity_poly.entity_id
_entity_poly.type
_entity_poly.pdbx_seq_one_letter_code
_entity_poly.pdbx_strand_id
1 'polypeptide(L)'
;SYYNPVLNPERALQRRNIVLDQMAKAGMLSPAQLAKLQRRPLRVDFERQTPEPGPAPHFAVQLRKWLIAWADSHNYDLYSDGLVIRTTLDARLQDMATQALETQTARLQAVADAAWRGPSGCGLRNDLFRGFMRQTPDYRDARDAGL
;
A
#
# COMPACT_ATOMS: atom_id res chain seq x y z
N SER A 1 -8.07 -12.55 16.29
CA SER A 1 -6.79 -12.88 15.65
C SER A 1 -6.24 -14.29 15.92
N TYR A 2 -6.63 -14.97 17.00
CA TYR A 2 -5.96 -16.22 17.45
C TYR A 2 -6.13 -17.45 16.53
N TYR A 3 -7.30 -17.62 15.89
CA TYR A 3 -7.60 -18.73 14.96
C TYR A 3 -7.73 -18.28 13.50
N ASN A 4 -7.14 -17.14 13.13
CA ASN A 4 -7.16 -16.67 11.75
C ASN A 4 -6.37 -17.66 10.87
N PRO A 5 -6.95 -18.27 9.83
CA PRO A 5 -6.31 -19.32 9.05
C PRO A 5 -5.24 -18.80 8.07
N VAL A 6 -5.22 -17.50 7.79
CA VAL A 6 -4.15 -16.82 7.03
C VAL A 6 -2.96 -16.53 7.93
N LEU A 7 -3.21 -16.02 9.15
CA LEU A 7 -2.15 -15.59 10.07
C LEU A 7 -1.63 -16.71 10.99
N ASN A 8 -2.46 -17.71 11.31
CA ASN A 8 -2.21 -18.78 12.27
C ASN A 8 -2.78 -20.13 11.76
N PRO A 9 -2.28 -20.66 10.63
CA PRO A 9 -2.87 -21.83 9.97
C PRO A 9 -2.89 -23.09 10.85
N GLU A 10 -1.84 -23.33 11.65
CA GLU A 10 -1.76 -24.50 12.54
C GLU A 10 -2.84 -24.47 13.63
N ARG A 11 -3.01 -23.33 14.30
CA ARG A 11 -4.04 -23.15 15.32
C ARG A 11 -5.43 -23.22 14.72
N ALA A 12 -5.63 -22.66 13.53
CA ALA A 12 -6.88 -22.77 12.80
C ALA A 12 -7.20 -24.23 12.45
N LEU A 13 -6.19 -25.02 12.04
CA LEU A 13 -6.33 -26.44 11.74
C LEU A 13 -6.72 -27.25 12.97
N GLN A 14 -6.01 -27.04 14.09
CA GLN A 14 -6.30 -27.69 15.37
C GLN A 14 -7.72 -27.33 15.83
N ARG A 15 -8.10 -26.05 15.76
CA ARG A 15 -9.44 -25.60 16.16
C ARG A 15 -10.53 -26.20 15.27
N ARG A 16 -10.31 -26.27 13.95
CA ARG A 16 -11.21 -26.93 13.01
C ARG A 16 -11.39 -28.41 13.40
N ASN A 17 -10.32 -29.12 13.69
CA ASN A 17 -10.39 -30.54 14.03
C ASN A 17 -11.15 -30.77 15.35
N ILE A 18 -10.98 -29.90 16.34
CA ILE A 18 -11.79 -29.93 17.59
C ILE A 18 -13.28 -29.79 17.28
N VAL A 19 -13.66 -28.86 16.38
CA VAL A 19 -15.07 -28.69 15.98
C VAL A 19 -15.59 -29.93 15.25
N LEU A 20 -14.79 -30.51 14.35
CA LEU A 20 -15.15 -31.75 13.64
C LEU A 20 -15.39 -32.91 14.62
N ASP A 21 -14.56 -33.05 15.67
CA ASP A 21 -14.75 -34.07 16.71
C ASP A 21 -16.05 -33.87 17.48
N GLN A 22 -16.42 -32.62 17.81
CA GLN A 22 -17.69 -32.31 18.49
C GLN A 22 -18.89 -32.59 17.60
N MET A 23 -18.80 -32.30 16.30
CA MET A 23 -19.85 -32.63 15.32
C MET A 23 -20.07 -34.14 15.20
N ALA A 24 -19.00 -34.93 15.21
CA ALA A 24 -19.10 -36.39 15.21
C ALA A 24 -19.77 -36.92 16.50
N LYS A 25 -19.41 -36.37 17.67
CA LYS A 25 -20.05 -36.71 18.96
C LYS A 25 -21.54 -36.37 18.98
N ALA A 26 -21.94 -35.29 18.32
CA ALA A 26 -23.34 -34.90 18.17
C ALA A 26 -24.11 -35.71 17.10
N GLY A 27 -23.46 -36.71 16.47
CA GLY A 27 -24.08 -37.56 15.45
C GLY A 27 -24.22 -36.92 14.05
N MET A 28 -23.62 -35.75 13.83
CA MET A 28 -23.71 -35.02 12.55
C MET A 28 -22.71 -35.53 11.48
N LEU A 29 -21.71 -36.30 11.89
CA LEU A 29 -20.68 -36.87 11.01
C LEU A 29 -20.43 -38.34 11.37
N SER A 30 -20.35 -39.19 10.36
CA SER A 30 -19.87 -40.57 10.54
C SER A 30 -18.36 -40.59 10.81
N PRO A 31 -17.82 -41.65 11.45
CA PRO A 31 -16.38 -41.78 11.68
C PRO A 31 -15.56 -41.71 10.39
N ALA A 32 -16.08 -42.26 9.29
CA ALA A 32 -15.44 -42.19 7.98
C ALA A 32 -15.40 -40.75 7.43
N GLN A 33 -16.47 -39.98 7.62
CA GLN A 33 -16.52 -38.57 7.23
C GLN A 33 -15.55 -37.73 8.07
N LEU A 34 -15.50 -37.95 9.38
CA LEU A 34 -14.57 -37.28 10.29
C LEU A 34 -13.11 -37.47 9.82
N ALA A 35 -12.68 -38.72 9.64
CA ALA A 35 -11.32 -39.04 9.22
C ALA A 35 -10.97 -38.42 7.86
N LYS A 36 -11.92 -38.41 6.92
CA LYS A 36 -11.75 -37.76 5.62
C LYS A 36 -11.58 -36.25 5.76
N LEU A 37 -12.41 -35.58 6.57
CA LEU A 37 -12.40 -34.13 6.74
C LEU A 37 -11.15 -33.65 7.49
N GLN A 38 -10.69 -34.39 8.50
CA GLN A 38 -9.48 -34.04 9.25
C GLN A 38 -8.22 -34.09 8.38
N ARG A 39 -8.14 -35.03 7.42
CA ARG A 39 -7.02 -35.14 6.47
C ARG A 39 -7.02 -34.05 5.39
N ARG A 40 -8.13 -33.34 5.19
CA ARG A 40 -8.17 -32.27 4.19
C ARG A 40 -7.31 -31.09 4.65
N PRO A 41 -6.42 -30.56 3.79
CA PRO A 41 -5.73 -29.31 4.09
C PRO A 41 -6.72 -28.15 4.15
N LEU A 42 -6.35 -27.07 4.84
CA LEU A 42 -7.17 -25.86 5.01
C LEU A 42 -7.48 -25.17 3.67
N ARG A 43 -6.58 -25.26 2.67
CA ARG A 43 -6.71 -24.66 1.32
C ARG A 43 -7.31 -23.24 1.36
N VAL A 44 -6.69 -22.37 2.15
CA VAL A 44 -7.08 -20.96 2.21
C VAL A 44 -6.55 -20.28 0.96
N ASP A 45 -7.46 -19.89 0.07
CA ASP A 45 -7.15 -19.04 -1.06
C ASP A 45 -7.42 -17.60 -0.64
N PHE A 46 -6.37 -16.94 -0.11
CA PHE A 46 -6.47 -15.56 0.37
C PHE A 46 -5.74 -14.64 -0.59
N GLU A 47 -6.51 -13.81 -1.26
CA GLU A 47 -6.00 -12.69 -2.01
C GLU A 47 -6.36 -11.39 -1.30
N ARG A 48 -5.37 -10.54 -1.06
CA ARG A 48 -5.62 -9.23 -0.51
C ARG A 48 -6.32 -8.40 -1.56
N GLN A 49 -7.61 -8.13 -1.35
CA GLN A 49 -8.37 -7.17 -2.14
C GLN A 49 -7.85 -5.77 -1.84
N THR A 50 -6.95 -5.25 -2.67
CA THR A 50 -6.64 -3.82 -2.69
C THR A 50 -7.80 -3.09 -3.35
N PRO A 51 -8.44 -2.12 -2.68
CA PRO A 51 -9.45 -1.31 -3.33
C PRO A 51 -8.86 -0.67 -4.59
N GLU A 52 -9.60 -0.72 -5.69
CA GLU A 52 -9.19 0.00 -6.89
C GLU A 52 -9.06 1.49 -6.54
N PRO A 53 -7.94 2.14 -6.88
CA PRO A 53 -7.80 3.56 -6.65
C PRO A 53 -8.89 4.29 -7.45
N GLY A 54 -9.74 5.06 -6.76
CA GLY A 54 -10.72 5.93 -7.42
C GLY A 54 -10.04 7.02 -8.26
N PRO A 55 -10.82 7.90 -8.93
CA PRO A 55 -10.30 8.87 -9.91
C PRO A 55 -9.28 9.89 -9.34
N ALA A 56 -9.20 10.02 -8.02
CA ALA A 56 -8.33 10.98 -7.35
C ALA A 56 -7.63 10.35 -6.13
N PRO A 57 -6.70 9.39 -6.32
CA PRO A 57 -6.18 8.60 -5.21
C PRO A 57 -5.31 9.44 -4.26
N HIS A 58 -4.51 10.36 -4.79
CA HIS A 58 -3.70 11.27 -3.98
C HIS A 58 -4.55 12.21 -3.13
N PHE A 59 -5.59 12.80 -3.74
CA PHE A 59 -6.56 13.63 -3.03
C PHE A 59 -7.28 12.84 -1.94
N ALA A 60 -7.74 11.62 -2.24
CA ALA A 60 -8.43 10.77 -1.27
C ALA A 60 -7.56 10.42 -0.06
N VAL A 61 -6.27 10.12 -0.26
CA VAL A 61 -5.33 9.87 0.85
C VAL A 61 -5.14 11.12 1.70
N GLN A 62 -4.98 12.29 1.08
CA GLN A 62 -4.80 13.54 1.81
C GLN A 62 -6.07 13.92 2.58
N LEU A 63 -7.24 13.78 1.95
CA LEU A 63 -8.53 14.04 2.57
C LEU A 63 -8.77 13.08 3.74
N ARG A 64 -8.40 11.81 3.62
CA ARG A 64 -8.52 10.82 4.70
C ARG A 64 -7.78 11.26 5.96
N LYS A 65 -6.55 11.80 5.84
CA LYS A 65 -5.79 12.29 6.99
C LYS A 65 -6.54 13.40 7.73
N TRP A 66 -7.13 14.33 6.99
CA TRP A 66 -7.92 15.41 7.56
C TRP A 66 -9.22 14.88 8.19
N LEU A 67 -9.92 13.97 7.51
CA LEU A 67 -11.17 13.38 7.97
C LEU A 67 -11.02 12.56 9.25
N ILE A 68 -9.89 11.88 9.46
CA ILE A 68 -9.63 11.16 10.72
C ILE A 68 -9.68 12.15 11.89
N ALA A 69 -8.91 13.25 11.82
CA ALA A 69 -8.90 14.26 12.87
C ALA A 69 -10.28 14.93 13.06
N TRP A 70 -11.00 15.17 11.96
CA TRP A 70 -12.36 15.70 12.01
C TRP A 70 -13.32 14.72 12.70
N ALA A 71 -13.30 13.43 12.33
CA ALA A 71 -14.18 12.41 12.88
C ALA A 71 -13.92 12.20 14.39
N ASP A 72 -12.65 12.15 14.79
CA ASP A 72 -12.25 12.04 16.20
C ASP A 72 -12.81 13.19 17.05
N SER A 73 -12.79 14.42 16.51
CA SER A 73 -13.32 15.60 17.21
C SER A 73 -14.85 15.70 17.22
N HIS A 74 -15.53 14.95 16.35
CA HIS A 74 -17.00 14.96 16.22
C HIS A 74 -17.64 13.65 16.70
N ASN A 75 -16.86 12.77 17.35
CA ASN A 75 -17.30 11.49 17.88
C ASN A 75 -17.94 10.57 16.81
N TYR A 76 -17.30 10.54 15.63
CA TYR A 76 -17.62 9.60 14.55
C TYR A 76 -16.47 8.63 14.33
N ASP A 77 -16.78 7.39 13.96
CA ASP A 77 -15.82 6.44 13.39
C ASP A 77 -15.92 6.46 11.86
N LEU A 78 -14.87 7.00 11.23
CA LEU A 78 -14.77 7.12 9.77
C LEU A 78 -14.96 5.81 9.02
N TYR A 79 -14.68 4.65 9.64
CA TYR A 79 -14.72 3.35 8.99
C TYR A 79 -15.97 2.52 9.30
N SER A 80 -16.62 2.74 10.44
CA SER A 80 -17.76 1.92 10.87
C SER A 80 -19.12 2.63 10.78
N ASP A 81 -19.15 3.96 10.77
CA ASP A 81 -20.40 4.72 10.78
C ASP A 81 -21.05 4.92 9.40
N GLY A 82 -20.41 4.44 8.33
CA GLY A 82 -20.99 4.48 6.97
C GLY A 82 -21.16 5.88 6.38
N LEU A 83 -20.27 6.82 6.76
CA LEU A 83 -20.34 8.22 6.32
C LEU A 83 -20.23 8.37 4.79
N VAL A 84 -21.04 9.26 4.22
CA VAL A 84 -20.97 9.63 2.79
C VAL A 84 -20.34 11.01 2.65
N ILE A 85 -19.13 11.06 2.12
CA ILE A 85 -18.36 12.29 1.94
C ILE A 85 -18.56 12.81 0.52
N ARG A 86 -19.11 14.02 0.38
CA ARG A 86 -19.20 14.75 -0.90
C ARG A 86 -18.17 15.87 -0.91
N THR A 87 -17.36 15.94 -1.95
CA THR A 87 -16.30 16.94 -2.08
C THR A 87 -16.56 17.87 -3.26
N THR A 88 -15.84 18.98 -3.30
CA THR A 88 -15.88 19.95 -4.40
C THR A 88 -14.97 19.56 -5.58
N LEU A 89 -14.42 18.35 -5.58
CA LEU A 89 -13.50 17.90 -6.62
C LEU A 89 -14.26 17.62 -7.91
N ASP A 90 -13.91 18.32 -9.00
CA ASP A 90 -14.40 17.97 -10.34
C ASP A 90 -13.52 16.85 -10.91
N ALA A 91 -14.12 15.69 -11.16
CA ALA A 91 -13.42 14.52 -11.69
C ALA A 91 -12.77 14.79 -13.05
N ARG A 92 -13.42 15.55 -13.93
CA ARG A 92 -12.91 15.84 -15.28
C ARG A 92 -11.67 16.72 -15.20
N LEU A 93 -11.68 17.72 -14.33
CA LEU A 93 -10.51 18.58 -14.10
C LEU A 93 -9.36 17.79 -13.47
N GLN A 94 -9.66 16.87 -12.55
CA GLN A 94 -8.65 16.00 -11.96
C GLN A 94 -7.99 15.10 -13.00
N ASP A 95 -8.77 14.50 -13.91
CA ASP A 95 -8.26 13.67 -15.01
C ASP A 95 -7.33 14.47 -15.93
N MET A 96 -7.76 15.68 -16.32
CA MET A 96 -6.93 16.58 -17.13
C MET A 96 -5.62 16.96 -16.43
N ALA A 97 -5.67 17.23 -15.12
CA ALA A 97 -4.49 17.55 -14.32
C ALA A 97 -3.51 16.37 -14.26
N THR A 98 -4.02 15.15 -14.05
CA THR A 98 -3.21 13.92 -14.03
C THR A 98 -2.55 13.69 -15.38
N GLN A 99 -3.29 13.81 -16.48
CA GLN A 99 -2.74 13.63 -17.83
C GLN A 99 -1.67 14.67 -18.18
N ALA A 100 -1.87 15.93 -17.77
CA ALA A 100 -0.88 16.98 -17.95
C ALA A 100 0.41 16.68 -17.18
N LEU A 101 0.30 16.20 -15.94
CA LEU A 101 1.43 15.81 -15.10
C LEU A 101 2.19 14.62 -15.70
N GLU A 102 1.49 13.59 -16.16
CA GLU A 102 2.10 12.42 -16.81
C GLU A 102 2.88 12.82 -18.05
N THR A 103 2.27 13.65 -18.90
CA THR A 103 2.89 14.14 -20.13
C THR A 103 4.16 14.96 -19.83
N GLN A 104 4.07 15.88 -18.86
CA GLN A 104 5.20 16.74 -18.53
C GLN A 104 6.32 15.96 -17.84
N THR A 105 5.96 15.06 -16.92
CA THR A 105 6.93 14.21 -16.22
C THR A 105 7.66 13.31 -17.20
N ALA A 106 6.98 12.73 -18.19
CA ALA A 106 7.62 11.92 -19.22
C ALA A 106 8.66 12.71 -20.04
N ARG A 107 8.35 13.98 -20.38
CA ARG A 107 9.29 14.87 -21.08
C ARG A 107 10.51 15.19 -20.21
N LEU A 108 10.28 15.54 -18.95
CA LEU A 108 11.37 15.83 -18.00
C LEU A 108 12.25 14.60 -17.75
N GLN A 109 11.65 13.42 -17.65
CA GLN A 109 12.38 12.17 -17.50
C GLN A 109 13.30 11.91 -18.69
N ALA A 110 12.83 12.14 -19.92
CA ALA A 110 13.66 11.97 -21.11
C ALA A 110 14.88 12.92 -21.11
N VAL A 111 14.70 14.17 -20.69
CA VAL A 111 15.78 15.16 -20.54
C VAL A 111 16.76 14.74 -19.45
N ALA A 112 16.24 14.33 -18.28
CA ALA A 112 17.05 13.85 -17.18
C ALA A 112 17.87 12.64 -17.61
N ASP A 113 17.23 11.63 -18.21
CA ASP A 113 17.94 10.45 -18.69
C ASP A 113 19.02 10.81 -19.72
N ALA A 114 18.76 11.75 -20.64
CA ALA A 114 19.78 12.20 -21.59
C ALA A 114 20.98 12.86 -20.89
N ALA A 115 20.74 13.66 -19.85
CA ALA A 115 21.77 14.32 -19.08
C ALA A 115 22.60 13.35 -18.21
N TRP A 116 21.99 12.27 -17.72
CA TRP A 116 22.61 11.31 -16.81
C TRP A 116 23.12 10.04 -17.50
N ARG A 117 22.78 9.80 -18.77
CA ARG A 117 23.18 8.58 -19.50
C ARG A 117 24.70 8.55 -19.76
N GLY A 118 25.29 7.39 -19.46
CA GLY A 118 26.68 7.06 -19.79
C GLY A 118 27.74 7.59 -18.81
N PRO A 119 29.04 7.30 -19.06
CA PRO A 119 30.14 7.63 -18.15
C PRO A 119 30.32 9.14 -17.88
N SER A 120 29.83 9.98 -18.78
CA SER A 120 29.87 11.45 -18.65
C SER A 120 28.75 12.03 -17.78
N GLY A 121 27.70 11.26 -17.48
CA GLY A 121 26.57 11.71 -16.65
C GLY A 121 27.00 12.08 -15.23
N CYS A 122 27.86 11.25 -14.62
CA CYS A 122 28.43 11.48 -13.28
C CYS A 122 29.87 12.03 -13.33
N GLY A 123 30.22 12.74 -14.40
CA GLY A 123 31.54 13.34 -14.56
C GLY A 123 31.61 14.78 -14.05
N LEU A 124 32.77 15.22 -13.56
CA LEU A 124 33.02 16.61 -13.15
C LEU A 124 32.90 17.62 -14.32
N ARG A 125 32.82 17.15 -15.57
CA ARG A 125 32.55 17.98 -16.75
C ARG A 125 31.05 18.26 -16.95
N ASN A 126 30.17 17.55 -16.26
CA ASN A 126 28.73 17.78 -16.29
C ASN A 126 28.34 18.82 -15.23
N ASP A 127 27.77 19.94 -15.69
CA ASP A 127 27.34 21.04 -14.81
C ASP A 127 26.27 20.64 -13.81
N LEU A 128 25.34 19.77 -14.22
CA LEU A 128 24.30 19.27 -13.33
C LEU A 128 24.91 18.43 -12.22
N PHE A 129 25.80 17.49 -12.56
CA PHE A 129 26.49 16.66 -11.57
C PHE A 129 27.32 17.51 -10.59
N ARG A 130 28.04 18.52 -11.09
CA ARG A 130 28.77 19.47 -10.22
C ARG A 130 27.84 20.24 -9.30
N GLY A 131 26.70 20.70 -9.81
CA GLY A 131 25.68 21.38 -9.01
C GLY A 131 25.15 20.49 -7.89
N PHE A 132 24.84 19.22 -8.20
CA PHE A 132 24.40 18.25 -7.21
C PHE A 132 25.48 17.93 -6.16
N MET A 133 26.73 17.71 -6.59
CA MET A 133 27.85 17.50 -5.68
C MET A 133 28.03 18.67 -4.72
N ARG A 134 27.79 19.90 -5.15
CA ARG A 134 27.87 21.09 -4.27
C ARG A 134 26.79 21.17 -3.20
N GLN A 135 25.69 20.43 -3.38
CA GLN A 135 24.57 20.41 -2.45
C GLN A 135 24.69 19.30 -1.40
N THR A 136 25.64 18.38 -1.54
CA THR A 136 25.83 17.30 -0.56
C THR A 136 26.37 17.85 0.77
N PRO A 137 26.08 17.18 1.91
CA PRO A 137 26.68 17.53 3.20
C PRO A 137 28.21 17.52 3.13
N ASP A 138 28.79 16.44 2.60
CA ASP A 138 30.25 16.25 2.52
C ASP A 138 30.98 17.40 1.81
N TYR A 139 30.41 17.93 0.72
CA TYR A 139 31.01 19.05 0.00
C TYR A 139 30.91 20.37 0.80
N ARG A 140 29.80 20.58 1.51
CA ARG A 140 29.60 21.78 2.34
C ARG A 140 30.55 21.77 3.53
N ASP A 141 30.69 20.63 4.20
CA ASP A 141 31.59 20.47 5.34
C ASP A 141 33.06 20.64 4.91
N ALA A 142 33.43 20.10 3.74
CA ALA A 142 34.74 20.29 3.15
C ALA A 142 35.05 21.77 2.85
N ARG A 143 34.08 22.50 2.26
CA ARG A 143 34.20 23.94 2.00
C ARG A 143 34.35 24.74 3.29
N ASP A 144 33.54 24.42 4.30
CA ASP A 144 33.57 25.11 5.59
C ASP A 144 34.88 24.80 6.37
N ALA A 145 35.53 23.67 6.08
CA ALA A 145 36.87 23.30 6.57
C ALA A 145 38.04 23.93 5.77
N GLY A 146 37.76 24.76 4.75
CA GLY A 146 38.77 25.55 4.03
C GLY A 146 39.19 25.03 2.65
N LEU A 147 38.40 24.16 2.02
CA LEU A 147 38.43 23.93 0.57
C LEU A 147 37.72 25.03 -0.21
#